data_AF-A0A5C7R8P1-F1
#
_entry.id   AF-A0A5C7R8P1-F1
#
_cell.length_a   1.000
_cell.length_b   1.000
_cell.length_c   1.000
_cell.angle_alpha   90.00
_cell.angle_beta   90.00
_cell.angle_gamma   90.00
#
_symmetry.space_group_name_H-M   'P 1'
#
loop_
_entity.id
_entity.type
_entity.pdbx_description
1 polymer ?
#
loop_
_entity_poly.entity_id
_entity_poly.type
_entity_poly.pdbx_seq_one_letter_code
_entity_poly.pdbx_strand_id
1 'polypeptide(L)'
;MSAVAESPQAVERPIDRWFAKYSSDHVNLINQRIHVIAVPTILWTVTAMLWCVPVPGSWFRAGFWCAITMFAAWSFYYRASRPIGFGMLAVFVAMAWFNRWLHGAIGAERLLWLAIIVFVVAWVAQFIGHKIEGKRPSFFTDVIYLLIGPIWVLAKLYRKLGWRY
;
A
#
# COMPACT_ATOMS: atom_id res chain seq x y z
N MET A 1 -27.20 -25.80 -36.69
CA MET A 1 -27.24 -25.27 -35.31
C MET A 1 -25.82 -25.35 -34.77
N SER A 2 -25.10 -24.22 -34.76
CA SER A 2 -23.72 -24.16 -34.26
C SER A 2 -23.77 -23.98 -32.75
N ALA A 3 -23.22 -24.94 -32.00
CA ALA A 3 -23.08 -24.81 -30.56
C ALA A 3 -22.07 -23.69 -30.25
N VAL A 4 -22.55 -22.60 -29.68
CA VAL A 4 -21.68 -21.58 -29.08
C VAL A 4 -21.08 -22.24 -27.84
N ALA A 5 -19.79 -22.59 -27.92
CA ALA A 5 -19.04 -23.01 -26.75
C ALA A 5 -19.02 -21.83 -25.76
N GLU A 6 -19.75 -21.96 -24.65
CA GLU A 6 -19.60 -21.06 -23.52
C GLU A 6 -18.15 -21.14 -23.02
N SER A 7 -17.39 -20.07 -23.25
CA SER A 7 -16.08 -19.89 -22.64
C SER A 7 -16.23 -20.00 -21.11
N PRO A 8 -15.41 -20.80 -20.41
CA PRO A 8 -15.50 -20.91 -18.96
C PRO A 8 -15.41 -19.51 -18.36
N GLN A 9 -16.44 -19.10 -17.60
CA GLN A 9 -16.36 -17.87 -16.83
C GLN A 9 -15.17 -18.01 -15.88
N ALA A 10 -14.07 -17.31 -16.17
CA ALA A 10 -12.92 -17.27 -15.28
C ALA A 10 -13.43 -16.80 -13.93
N VAL A 11 -13.30 -17.64 -12.90
CA VAL A 11 -13.70 -17.29 -11.53
C VAL A 11 -12.96 -16.01 -11.16
N GLU A 12 -13.71 -14.91 -11.02
CA GLU A 12 -13.15 -13.59 -10.73
C GLU A 12 -12.38 -13.63 -9.41
N ARG A 13 -11.10 -13.29 -9.43
CA ARG A 13 -10.28 -13.36 -8.22
C ARG A 13 -10.74 -12.26 -7.26
N PRO A 14 -10.73 -12.48 -5.94
CA PRO A 14 -11.10 -11.44 -4.97
C PRO A 14 -10.37 -10.10 -5.16
N ILE A 15 -9.10 -10.15 -5.58
CA ILE A 15 -8.30 -8.95 -5.89
C ILE A 15 -8.86 -8.14 -7.05
N ASP A 16 -9.44 -8.78 -8.06
CA ASP A 16 -9.99 -8.11 -9.23
C ASP A 16 -11.24 -7.31 -8.83
N ARG A 17 -12.08 -7.84 -7.93
CA ARG A 17 -13.24 -7.12 -7.36
C ARG A 17 -12.83 -5.90 -6.54
N TRP A 18 -11.83 -6.03 -5.67
CA TRP A 18 -11.30 -4.89 -4.91
C TRP A 18 -10.73 -3.81 -5.83
N PHE A 19 -10.01 -4.21 -6.89
CA PHE A 19 -9.47 -3.27 -7.87
C PHE A 19 -10.55 -2.61 -8.71
N ALA A 20 -11.61 -3.32 -9.09
CA ALA A 20 -12.74 -2.74 -9.79
C ALA A 20 -13.41 -1.66 -8.94
N LYS A 21 -13.73 -1.97 -7.67
CA LYS A 21 -14.34 -1.01 -6.76
C LYS A 21 -13.42 0.18 -6.47
N TYR A 22 -12.15 -0.07 -6.12
CA TYR A 22 -11.20 1.01 -5.85
C TYR A 22 -10.99 1.90 -7.08
N SER A 23 -10.86 1.32 -8.28
CA SER A 23 -10.71 2.10 -9.52
C SER A 23 -11.95 2.92 -9.85
N SER A 24 -13.15 2.42 -9.52
CA SER A 24 -14.40 3.18 -9.70
C SER A 24 -14.43 4.45 -8.86
N ASP A 25 -13.75 4.47 -7.70
CA ASP A 25 -13.66 5.62 -6.82
C ASP A 25 -12.50 6.58 -7.19
N HIS A 26 -11.68 6.24 -8.20
CA HIS A 26 -10.48 6.99 -8.60
C HIS A 26 -10.37 7.11 -10.12
N VAL A 27 -11.29 7.85 -10.76
CA VAL A 27 -11.33 8.03 -12.21
C VAL A 27 -10.54 9.27 -12.64
N ASN A 28 -10.53 10.34 -11.83
CA ASN A 28 -9.86 11.59 -12.16
C ASN A 28 -8.33 11.43 -12.21
N LEU A 29 -7.70 11.85 -13.32
CA LEU A 29 -6.26 11.67 -13.52
C LEU A 29 -5.40 12.44 -12.51
N ILE A 30 -5.83 13.61 -12.05
CA ILE A 30 -5.12 14.39 -11.03
C ILE A 30 -5.17 13.64 -9.70
N ASN A 31 -6.35 13.16 -9.30
CA ASN A 31 -6.52 12.35 -8.10
C ASN A 31 -5.64 11.09 -8.15
N GLN A 32 -5.63 10.39 -9.29
CA GLN A 32 -4.78 9.22 -9.49
C GLN A 32 -3.28 9.55 -9.39
N ARG A 33 -2.81 10.68 -9.93
CA ARG A 33 -1.41 11.11 -9.84
C ARG A 33 -1.01 11.41 -8.40
N ILE A 34 -1.88 12.10 -7.66
CA ILE A 34 -1.69 12.35 -6.23
C ILE A 34 -1.57 11.01 -5.49
N HIS A 35 -2.47 10.05 -5.74
CA HIS A 35 -2.45 8.75 -5.08
C HIS A 35 -1.17 7.95 -5.34
N VAL A 36 -0.65 7.96 -6.57
CA VAL A 36 0.58 7.23 -6.91
C VAL A 36 1.79 7.72 -6.11
N ILE A 37 1.78 8.96 -5.62
CA ILE A 37 2.83 9.53 -4.77
C ILE A 37 2.47 9.40 -3.29
N ALA A 38 1.25 9.80 -2.91
CA ALA A 38 0.83 9.88 -1.53
C ALA A 38 0.68 8.51 -0.88
N VAL A 39 0.16 7.50 -1.58
CA VAL A 39 -0.06 6.16 -1.01
C VAL A 39 1.26 5.47 -0.63
N PRO A 40 2.29 5.39 -1.50
CA PRO A 40 3.60 4.86 -1.09
C PRO A 40 4.24 5.66 0.04
N THR A 41 4.05 6.98 0.04
CA THR A 41 4.56 7.87 1.10
C THR A 41 3.89 7.57 2.44
N ILE A 42 2.57 7.44 2.47
CA ILE A 42 1.80 7.07 3.67
C ILE A 42 2.22 5.69 4.14
N LEU A 43 2.33 4.71 3.23
CA LEU A 43 2.79 3.36 3.58
C LEU A 43 4.17 3.41 4.25
N TRP A 44 5.12 4.15 3.66
CA TRP A 44 6.44 4.33 4.26
C TRP A 44 6.34 4.94 5.66
N THR A 45 5.62 6.06 5.83
CA THR A 45 5.51 6.73 7.14
C THR A 45 4.89 5.83 8.21
N VAL A 46 3.90 4.99 7.87
CA VAL A 46 3.35 4.00 8.80
C VAL A 46 4.42 2.99 9.22
N THR A 47 5.20 2.46 8.27
CA THR A 47 6.30 1.55 8.62
C THR A 47 7.38 2.24 9.47
N ALA A 48 7.69 3.52 9.20
CA ALA A 48 8.67 4.28 9.96
C ALA A 48 8.20 4.56 11.40
N MET A 49 6.92 4.91 11.59
CA MET A 49 6.32 5.08 12.91
C MET A 49 6.36 3.76 13.69
N LEU A 50 5.97 2.63 13.05
CA LEU A 50 6.07 1.29 13.66
C LEU A 50 7.51 0.88 13.97
N TRP A 51 8.48 1.34 13.17
CA TRP A 51 9.89 1.10 13.42
C TRP A 51 10.38 1.75 14.72
N CYS A 52 9.84 2.93 15.04
CA CYS A 52 10.19 3.72 16.23
C CYS A 52 9.49 3.24 17.50
N VAL A 53 8.55 2.29 17.41
CA VAL A 53 7.88 1.72 18.59
C VAL A 53 8.91 0.97 19.44
N PRO A 54 9.08 1.34 20.72
CA PRO A 54 10.02 0.66 21.61
C PRO A 54 9.71 -0.83 21.71
N VAL A 55 10.76 -1.64 21.73
CA VAL A 55 10.63 -3.09 21.90
C VAL A 55 11.06 -3.44 23.32
N PRO A 56 10.16 -4.01 24.15
CA PRO A 56 10.48 -4.31 25.54
C PRO A 56 11.50 -5.45 25.65
N GLY A 57 12.41 -5.32 26.62
CA GLY A 57 13.46 -6.31 26.87
C GLY A 57 14.61 -6.24 25.86
N SER A 58 15.45 -7.28 25.84
CA SER A 58 16.69 -7.35 25.04
C SER A 58 16.65 -8.39 23.91
N TRP A 59 15.54 -9.12 23.77
CA TRP A 59 15.44 -10.25 22.85
C TRP A 59 15.26 -9.81 21.39
N PHE A 60 14.79 -8.59 21.17
CA PHE A 60 14.47 -8.05 19.86
C PHE A 60 15.05 -6.65 19.69
N ARG A 61 15.12 -6.20 18.43
CA ARG A 61 15.67 -4.89 18.05
C ARG A 61 14.57 -3.97 17.51
N ALA A 62 14.87 -2.67 17.46
CA ALA A 62 14.03 -1.67 16.79
C ALA A 62 13.63 -2.16 15.39
N GLY A 63 12.37 -1.93 15.01
CA GLY A 63 11.79 -2.48 13.79
C GLY A 63 11.05 -3.82 13.94
N PHE A 64 11.06 -4.46 15.12
CA PHE A 64 10.34 -5.73 15.35
C PHE A 64 8.84 -5.62 15.02
N TRP A 65 8.15 -4.63 15.59
CA TRP A 65 6.72 -4.39 15.32
C TRP A 65 6.44 -4.10 13.85
N CYS A 66 7.30 -3.26 13.24
CA CYS A 66 7.24 -2.99 11.81
C CYS A 66 7.35 -4.28 10.99
N ALA A 67 8.29 -5.18 11.31
CA ALA A 67 8.50 -6.43 10.59
C ALA A 67 7.28 -7.36 10.68
N ILE A 68 6.70 -7.53 11.87
CA ILE A 68 5.48 -8.33 12.05
C ILE A 68 4.32 -7.75 11.24
N THR A 69 4.11 -6.44 11.31
CA THR A 69 3.03 -5.78 10.57
C THR A 69 3.21 -5.88 9.05
N MET A 70 4.43 -5.69 8.55
CA MET A 70 4.73 -5.88 7.12
C MET A 70 4.55 -7.34 6.70
N PHE A 71 4.93 -8.31 7.53
CA PHE A 71 4.74 -9.73 7.23
C PHE A 71 3.25 -10.12 7.19
N ALA A 72 2.44 -9.58 8.10
CA ALA A 72 0.99 -9.78 8.09
C ALA A 72 0.35 -9.18 6.82
N ALA A 73 0.68 -7.94 6.48
CA ALA A 73 0.21 -7.27 5.27
C ALA A 73 0.68 -8.01 4.00
N TRP A 74 1.95 -8.42 3.95
CA TRP A 74 2.51 -9.20 2.85
C TRP A 74 1.79 -10.54 2.68
N SER A 75 1.49 -11.24 3.77
CA SER A 75 0.77 -12.52 3.75
C SER A 75 -0.62 -12.35 3.14
N PHE A 76 -1.31 -11.24 3.45
CA PHE A 76 -2.57 -10.87 2.80
C PHE A 76 -2.39 -10.66 1.29
N TYR A 77 -1.38 -9.89 0.87
CA TYR A 77 -1.11 -9.63 -0.56
C TYR A 77 -0.71 -10.89 -1.33
N TYR A 78 0.15 -11.73 -0.75
CA TYR A 78 0.63 -12.96 -1.38
C TYR A 78 -0.50 -13.97 -1.59
N ARG A 79 -1.45 -14.03 -0.66
CA ARG A 79 -2.67 -14.84 -0.82
C ARG A 79 -3.59 -14.30 -1.91
N ALA A 80 -3.63 -12.98 -2.11
CA ALA A 80 -4.47 -12.34 -3.12
C ALA A 80 -3.91 -12.51 -4.55
N SER A 81 -2.59 -12.34 -4.73
CA SER A 81 -1.88 -12.58 -5.99
C SER A 81 -0.39 -12.77 -5.71
N ARG A 82 0.19 -13.90 -6.14
CA ARG A 82 1.62 -14.19 -5.91
C ARG A 82 2.54 -13.13 -6.54
N PRO A 83 2.35 -12.69 -7.79
CA PRO A 83 3.19 -11.63 -8.37
C PRO A 83 3.09 -10.28 -7.64
N ILE A 84 1.89 -9.89 -7.17
CA ILE A 84 1.73 -8.72 -6.30
C ILE A 84 2.43 -8.93 -4.96
N GLY A 85 2.31 -10.13 -4.37
CA GLY A 85 2.98 -10.50 -3.13
C GLY A 85 4.49 -10.37 -3.20
N PHE A 86 5.13 -10.85 -4.27
CA PHE A 86 6.57 -10.66 -4.47
C PHE A 86 6.96 -9.19 -4.69
N GLY A 87 6.15 -8.42 -5.42
CA GLY A 87 6.39 -6.99 -5.57
C GLY A 87 6.29 -6.23 -4.24
N MET A 88 5.26 -6.51 -3.45
CA MET A 88 5.10 -5.91 -2.11
C MET A 88 6.18 -6.38 -1.14
N LEU A 89 6.69 -7.61 -1.26
CA LEU A 89 7.85 -8.06 -0.50
C LEU A 89 9.06 -7.17 -0.79
N ALA A 90 9.36 -6.93 -2.07
CA ALA A 90 10.46 -6.06 -2.47
C ALA A 90 10.27 -4.63 -1.94
N VAL A 91 9.05 -4.08 -2.04
CA VAL A 91 8.71 -2.75 -1.49
C VAL A 91 8.95 -2.71 0.03
N PHE A 92 8.47 -3.70 0.78
CA PHE A 92 8.65 -3.74 2.24
C PHE A 92 10.11 -3.93 2.65
N VAL A 93 10.88 -4.76 1.94
CA VAL A 93 12.33 -4.89 2.19
C VAL A 93 13.04 -3.56 1.96
N ALA A 94 12.73 -2.85 0.87
CA ALA A 94 13.29 -1.53 0.59
C ALA A 94 12.93 -0.51 1.68
N MET A 95 11.66 -0.46 2.11
CA MET A 95 11.23 0.42 3.21
C MET A 95 11.90 0.06 4.53
N ALA A 96 12.07 -1.23 4.83
CA ALA A 96 12.76 -1.70 6.05
C ALA A 96 14.23 -1.25 6.06
N TRP A 97 14.94 -1.39 4.94
CA TRP A 97 16.31 -0.89 4.82
C TRP A 97 16.38 0.62 4.97
N PHE A 98 15.46 1.35 4.34
CA PHE A 98 15.40 2.80 4.44
C PHE A 98 15.13 3.28 5.87
N ASN A 99 14.18 2.64 6.57
CA ASN A 99 13.90 2.91 7.98
C ASN A 99 15.09 2.58 8.87
N ARG A 100 15.76 1.44 8.65
CA ARG A 100 16.98 1.07 9.38
C ARG A 100 18.10 2.10 9.21
N TRP A 101 18.27 2.61 7.99
CA TRP A 101 19.25 3.64 7.66
C TRP A 101 18.90 4.96 8.34
N LEU A 102 17.69 5.49 8.15
CA LEU A 102 17.24 6.73 8.77
C LEU A 102 17.30 6.65 10.31
N HIS A 103 16.78 5.58 10.90
CA HIS A 103 16.83 5.39 12.35
C HIS A 103 18.28 5.42 12.88
N GLY A 104 19.24 4.87 12.13
CA GLY A 104 20.66 4.94 12.48
C GLY A 104 21.27 6.32 12.31
N ALA A 105 20.84 7.06 11.29
CA ALA A 105 21.41 8.37 10.94
C ALA A 105 20.86 9.52 11.80
N ILE A 106 19.56 9.52 12.10
CA ILE A 106 18.87 10.63 12.78
C ILE A 106 18.26 10.25 14.13
N GLY A 107 18.30 8.96 14.50
CA GLY A 107 17.70 8.46 15.74
C GLY A 107 16.18 8.29 15.68
N ALA A 108 15.62 7.58 16.67
CA ALA A 108 14.20 7.22 16.72
C ALA A 108 13.28 8.43 16.80
N GLU A 109 13.58 9.40 17.67
CA GLU A 109 12.72 10.57 17.91
C GLU A 109 12.57 11.44 16.66
N ARG A 110 13.68 11.75 15.98
CA ARG A 110 13.64 12.56 14.75
C ARG A 110 12.94 11.81 13.61
N LEU A 111 13.17 10.50 13.49
CA LEU A 111 12.48 9.67 12.51
C LEU A 111 10.96 9.65 12.78
N LEU A 112 10.54 9.52 14.03
CA LEU A 112 9.14 9.53 14.41
C LEU A 112 8.47 10.86 14.01
N TRP A 113 9.05 12.00 14.39
CA TRP A 113 8.50 13.31 14.03
C TRP A 113 8.49 13.55 12.52
N LEU A 114 9.57 13.16 11.82
CA LEU A 114 9.62 13.22 10.35
C LEU A 114 8.48 12.41 9.73
N ALA A 115 8.28 11.17 10.20
CA ALA A 115 7.23 10.30 9.69
C ALA A 115 5.84 10.87 9.97
N ILE A 116 5.59 11.44 11.14
CA ILE A 116 4.31 12.10 11.50
C ILE A 116 4.03 13.29 10.57
N ILE A 117 5.00 14.18 10.38
CA ILE A 117 4.84 15.37 9.52
C ILE A 117 4.53 14.94 8.08
N VAL A 118 5.32 14.02 7.54
CA VAL A 118 5.13 13.53 6.16
C VAL A 118 3.81 12.78 6.03
N PHE A 119 3.39 12.02 7.04
CA PHE A 119 2.10 11.32 7.07
C PHE A 119 0.94 12.30 6.96
N VAL A 120 0.95 13.37 7.75
CA VAL A 120 -0.08 14.41 7.72
C VAL A 120 -0.12 15.10 6.35
N VAL A 121 1.04 15.52 5.82
CA VAL A 121 1.11 16.18 4.50
C VAL A 121 0.59 15.26 3.39
N ALA A 122 0.99 14.00 3.38
CA ALA A 122 0.55 13.03 2.37
C ALA A 122 -0.96 12.74 2.45
N TRP A 123 -1.53 12.68 3.67
CA TRP A 123 -2.97 12.56 3.87
C TRP A 123 -3.74 13.79 3.39
N VAL A 124 -3.25 14.99 3.70
CA VAL A 124 -3.83 16.25 3.18
C VAL A 124 -3.84 16.21 1.65
N ALA A 125 -2.74 15.79 1.02
CA ALA A 125 -2.70 15.62 -0.43
C ALA A 125 -3.75 14.61 -0.92
N GLN A 126 -3.86 13.42 -0.31
CA GLN A 126 -4.91 12.44 -0.67
C GLN A 126 -6.32 13.03 -0.55
N PHE A 127 -6.63 13.78 0.52
CA PHE A 127 -7.94 14.39 0.69
C PHE A 127 -8.22 15.48 -0.35
N ILE A 128 -7.21 16.27 -0.73
CA ILE A 128 -7.32 17.21 -1.85
C ILE A 128 -7.63 16.44 -3.15
N GLY A 129 -6.94 15.34 -3.42
CA GLY A 129 -7.23 14.47 -4.56
C GLY A 129 -8.68 13.99 -4.58
N HIS A 130 -9.20 13.51 -3.44
CA HIS A 130 -10.60 13.08 -3.32
C HIS A 130 -11.60 14.22 -3.44
N LYS A 131 -11.26 15.42 -2.97
CA LYS A 131 -12.09 16.61 -3.19
C LYS A 131 -12.23 16.93 -4.69
N ILE A 132 -11.13 16.79 -5.45
CA ILE A 132 -11.14 16.96 -6.92
C ILE A 132 -11.92 15.82 -7.61
N GLU A 133 -11.82 14.60 -7.12
CA GLU A 133 -12.58 13.44 -7.62
C GLU A 133 -14.10 13.59 -7.42
N GLY A 134 -14.52 14.30 -6.36
CA GLY A 134 -15.93 14.39 -5.95
C GLY A 134 -16.45 13.13 -5.26
N LYS A 135 -15.58 12.14 -5.02
CA LYS A 135 -15.89 10.89 -4.30
C LYS A 135 -15.12 10.82 -2.99
N ARG A 136 -15.79 10.29 -1.96
CA ARG A 136 -15.16 10.05 -0.66
C ARG A 136 -14.07 8.98 -0.77
N PRO A 137 -13.03 9.03 0.08
CA PRO A 137 -12.04 7.97 0.14
C PRO A 137 -12.66 6.59 0.39
N SER A 138 -12.21 5.56 -0.35
CA SER A 138 -12.79 4.22 -0.28
C SER A 138 -12.68 3.60 1.12
N PHE A 139 -11.68 3.96 1.92
CA PHE A 139 -11.53 3.43 3.28
C PHE A 139 -12.62 3.91 4.25
N PHE A 140 -13.39 4.95 3.92
CA PHE A 140 -14.59 5.30 4.67
C PHE A 140 -15.73 4.30 4.48
N THR A 141 -15.67 3.49 3.41
CA THR A 141 -16.64 2.40 3.21
C THR A 141 -16.18 1.12 3.88
N ASP A 142 -14.88 0.81 3.80
CA ASP A 142 -14.28 -0.36 4.43
C ASP A 142 -12.78 -0.12 4.65
N VAL A 143 -12.30 -0.31 5.89
CA VAL A 143 -10.90 -0.12 6.27
C VAL A 143 -9.94 -0.97 5.45
N ILE A 144 -10.40 -2.10 4.86
CA ILE A 144 -9.56 -2.94 4.00
C ILE A 144 -8.99 -2.17 2.80
N TYR A 145 -9.66 -1.11 2.34
CA TYR A 145 -9.17 -0.29 1.22
C TYR A 145 -7.87 0.46 1.54
N LEU A 146 -7.48 0.57 2.81
CA LEU A 146 -6.12 1.01 3.19
C LEU A 146 -5.06 0.00 2.74
N LEU A 147 -5.35 -1.31 2.78
CA LEU A 147 -4.47 -2.36 2.25
C LEU A 147 -4.54 -2.44 0.72
N ILE A 148 -5.69 -2.14 0.12
CA ILE A 148 -5.86 -2.20 -1.34
C ILE A 148 -5.14 -1.05 -2.06
N GLY A 149 -5.09 0.15 -1.49
CA GLY A 149 -4.43 1.31 -2.10
C GLY A 149 -2.98 1.02 -2.55
N PRO A 150 -2.09 0.51 -1.67
CA PRO A 150 -0.71 0.16 -2.04
C PRO A 150 -0.59 -0.80 -3.21
N ILE A 151 -1.33 -1.91 -3.17
CA ILE A 151 -1.26 -2.92 -4.24
C ILE A 151 -1.91 -2.44 -5.54
N TRP A 152 -2.87 -1.51 -5.47
CA TRP A 152 -3.42 -0.86 -6.67
C TRP A 152 -2.40 0.05 -7.34
N VAL A 153 -1.59 0.80 -6.56
CA VAL A 153 -0.47 1.60 -7.10
C VAL A 153 0.60 0.69 -7.71
N LEU A 154 0.96 -0.41 -7.04
CA LEU A 154 1.88 -1.40 -7.58
C LEU A 154 1.35 -2.04 -8.88
N ALA A 155 0.07 -2.39 -8.91
CA ALA A 155 -0.58 -2.95 -10.10
C ALA A 155 -0.55 -1.97 -11.30
N LYS A 156 -0.65 -0.65 -11.06
CA LYS A 156 -0.45 0.36 -12.11
C LYS A 156 0.97 0.35 -12.66
N LEU A 157 1.97 0.22 -11.79
CA LEU A 157 3.36 0.09 -12.22
C LEU A 157 3.54 -1.18 -13.06
N TYR A 158 3.00 -2.31 -12.63
CA TYR A 158 3.08 -3.57 -13.38
C TYR A 158 2.47 -3.43 -14.76
N ARG A 159 1.27 -2.83 -14.88
CA ARG A 159 0.64 -2.57 -16.19
C ARG A 159 1.50 -1.68 -17.08
N LYS A 160 2.14 -0.64 -16.53
CA LYS A 160 3.06 0.23 -17.28
C LYS A 160 4.29 -0.52 -17.79
N LEU A 161 4.75 -1.55 -17.06
CA LEU A 161 5.88 -2.41 -17.42
C LEU A 161 5.47 -3.62 -18.28
N GLY A 162 4.18 -3.81 -18.57
CA GLY A 162 3.67 -4.99 -19.28
C GLY A 162 3.64 -6.27 -18.45
N TRP A 163 3.79 -6.19 -17.13
CA TRP A 163 3.80 -7.34 -16.23
C TRP A 163 2.38 -7.78 -15.84
N ARG A 164 2.17 -9.10 -15.75
CA ARG A 164 0.91 -9.71 -15.32
C ARG A 164 0.95 -10.05 -13.84
N TYR A 165 -0.22 -10.08 -13.20
CA TYR A 165 -0.36 -10.44 -11.80
C TYR A 165 -1.72 -11.06 -11.46
#